data_AF-A0A7V6L166-F1
#
_entry.id   AF-A0A7V6L166-F1
#
_cell.length_a   1.000
_cell.length_b   1.000
_cell.length_c   1.000
_cell.angle_alpha   90.00
_cell.angle_beta   90.00
_cell.angle_gamma   90.00
#
_symmetry.space_group_name_H-M   'P 1'
#
loop_
_entity.id
_entity.type
_entity.pdbx_description
1 polymer ?
#
loop_
_entity_poly.entity_id
_entity_poly.type
_entity_poly.pdbx_seq_one_letter_code
_entity_poly.pdbx_strand_id
1 'polypeptide(L)'
;MIDFQNFKKAQYMTKRMTILKESCELNGLNINYLFGLFNYYNQKNRGRWFWQKAVFTGAIKEKYDSVNSQADELVKSLKDIDESTFNDRVKIISSLLNDLMIKMEENLGIDRSIDRNKVEGFLDANMSALIRDSLGTV
;
A
#
# COMPACT_ATOMS: atom_id res chain seq x y z
N MET A 1 -5.49 -17.09 1.31
CA MET A 1 -6.88 -16.66 1.09
C MET A 1 -7.42 -16.21 2.44
N ILE A 2 -7.90 -14.97 2.53
CA ILE A 2 -8.32 -14.36 3.79
C ILE A 2 -9.70 -14.91 4.17
N ASP A 3 -9.97 -15.11 5.46
CA ASP A 3 -11.34 -15.32 5.92
C ASP A 3 -12.13 -14.02 5.73
N PHE A 4 -12.91 -13.96 4.64
CA PHE A 4 -13.61 -12.75 4.24
C PHE A 4 -14.65 -12.31 5.28
N GLN A 5 -15.33 -13.23 5.96
CA GLN A 5 -16.35 -12.89 6.96
C GLN A 5 -15.75 -12.26 8.22
N ASN A 6 -14.60 -12.78 8.66
CA ASN A 6 -13.86 -12.18 9.77
C ASN A 6 -13.20 -10.86 9.35
N PHE A 7 -12.69 -10.79 8.12
CA PHE A 7 -12.12 -9.57 7.55
C PHE A 7 -13.12 -8.39 7.51
N LYS A 8 -14.38 -8.65 7.12
CA LYS A 8 -15.45 -7.63 7.13
C LYS A 8 -15.66 -6.99 8.50
N LYS A 9 -15.33 -7.67 9.60
CA LYS A 9 -15.49 -7.20 10.98
C LYS A 9 -14.24 -6.53 11.54
N ALA A 10 -13.10 -6.61 10.84
CA ALA A 10 -11.85 -6.05 11.31
C ALA A 10 -11.91 -4.52 11.46
N GLN A 11 -10.99 -3.98 12.25
CA GLN A 11 -10.83 -2.54 12.41
C GLN A 11 -10.44 -1.89 11.08
N TYR A 12 -10.76 -0.60 10.94
CA TYR A 12 -10.54 0.16 9.71
C TYR A 12 -9.07 0.06 9.23
N MET A 13 -8.10 0.19 10.14
CA MET A 13 -6.69 0.17 9.76
C MET A 13 -6.24 -1.21 9.31
N THR A 14 -6.67 -2.28 9.99
CA THR A 14 -6.48 -3.67 9.54
C THR A 14 -7.05 -3.87 8.14
N LYS A 15 -8.29 -3.41 7.89
CA LYS A 15 -8.91 -3.51 6.55
C LYS A 15 -8.08 -2.85 5.47
N ARG A 16 -7.66 -1.60 5.72
CA ARG A 16 -6.85 -0.83 4.78
C ARG A 16 -5.50 -1.49 4.52
N MET A 17 -4.82 -1.95 5.58
CA MET A 17 -3.52 -2.60 5.47
C MET A 17 -3.61 -3.92 4.71
N THR A 18 -4.64 -4.73 4.96
CA THR A 18 -4.89 -5.97 4.21
C THR A 18 -5.16 -5.69 2.74
N ILE A 19 -6.00 -4.69 2.41
CA ILE A 19 -6.24 -4.33 0.99
C ILE A 19 -4.93 -3.97 0.29
N LEU A 20 -4.09 -3.12 0.91
CA LEU A 20 -2.79 -2.77 0.34
C LEU A 20 -1.86 -3.98 0.22
N LYS A 21 -1.85 -4.87 1.22
CA LYS A 21 -1.07 -6.11 1.22
C LYS A 21 -1.45 -7.00 0.03
N GLU A 22 -2.73 -7.32 -0.11
CA GLU A 22 -3.22 -8.18 -1.20
C GLU A 22 -2.97 -7.50 -2.57
N SER A 23 -3.14 -6.19 -2.67
CA SER A 23 -2.79 -5.43 -3.87
C SER A 23 -1.29 -5.46 -4.20
N CYS A 24 -0.39 -5.45 -3.20
CA CYS A 24 1.04 -5.65 -3.44
C CYS A 24 1.33 -7.07 -3.93
N GLU A 25 0.71 -8.08 -3.30
CA GLU A 25 0.94 -9.50 -3.60
C GLU A 25 0.51 -9.85 -5.03
N LEU A 26 -0.59 -9.27 -5.51
CA LEU A 26 -1.02 -9.39 -6.91
C LEU A 26 0.00 -8.82 -7.92
N ASN A 27 0.90 -7.93 -7.48
CA ASN A 27 1.99 -7.39 -8.28
C ASN A 27 3.34 -8.11 -8.05
N GLY A 28 3.36 -9.24 -7.33
CA GLY A 28 4.59 -9.97 -7.01
C GLY A 28 5.48 -9.30 -5.97
N LEU A 29 4.95 -8.29 -5.28
CA LEU A 29 5.63 -7.50 -4.26
C LEU A 29 5.02 -7.75 -2.88
N ASN A 30 5.75 -7.40 -1.83
CA ASN A 30 5.21 -7.42 -0.47
C ASN A 30 4.90 -5.99 0.00
N ILE A 31 4.15 -5.89 1.09
CA ILE A 31 3.79 -4.60 1.67
C ILE A 31 5.01 -3.82 2.18
N ASN A 32 6.06 -4.52 2.63
CA ASN A 32 7.30 -3.88 3.09
C ASN A 32 7.99 -3.10 1.97
N TYR A 33 7.95 -3.62 0.74
CA TYR A 33 8.49 -2.94 -0.43
C TYR A 33 7.76 -1.62 -0.70
N LEU A 34 6.43 -1.63 -0.65
CA LEU A 34 5.62 -0.42 -0.81
C LEU A 34 5.98 0.65 0.24
N PHE A 35 6.00 0.27 1.51
CA PHE A 35 6.34 1.21 2.59
C PHE A 35 7.82 1.62 2.57
N GLY A 36 8.71 0.74 2.10
CA GLY A 36 10.11 1.04 1.81
C GLY A 36 10.25 2.12 0.73
N LEU A 37 9.49 2.04 -0.38
CA LEU A 37 9.44 3.09 -1.39
C LEU A 37 8.95 4.42 -0.80
N PHE A 38 7.90 4.40 0.01
CA PHE A 38 7.40 5.63 0.65
C PHE A 38 8.44 6.28 1.56
N ASN A 39 9.14 5.47 2.34
CA ASN A 39 10.22 5.96 3.19
C ASN A 39 11.41 6.47 2.38
N TYR A 40 11.83 5.76 1.34
CA TYR A 40 12.94 6.20 0.50
C TYR A 40 12.61 7.49 -0.24
N TYR A 41 11.38 7.62 -0.75
CA TYR A 41 10.89 8.85 -1.34
C TYR A 41 10.92 10.02 -0.36
N ASN A 42 10.46 9.82 0.87
CA ASN A 42 10.49 10.85 1.91
C ASN A 42 11.91 11.27 2.26
N GLN A 43 12.84 10.31 2.40
CA GLN A 43 14.25 10.58 2.65
C GLN A 43 14.88 11.41 1.52
N LYS A 44 14.65 11.02 0.25
CA LYS A 44 15.18 11.74 -0.92
C LYS A 44 14.63 13.17 -1.02
N ASN A 45 13.34 13.37 -0.74
CA ASN A 45 12.65 14.64 -0.94
C ASN A 45 12.58 15.52 0.34
N ARG A 46 13.25 15.12 1.44
CA ARG A 46 13.21 15.81 2.74
C ARG A 46 11.78 16.08 3.25
N GLY A 47 10.83 15.20 2.92
CA GLY A 47 9.41 15.35 3.25
C GLY A 47 9.06 14.93 4.68
N ARG A 48 8.00 15.53 5.26
CA ARG A 48 7.40 15.04 6.51
C ARG A 48 6.54 13.79 6.25
N TRP A 49 6.40 12.99 7.31
CA TRP A 49 5.89 11.61 7.37
C TRP A 49 4.60 11.30 6.55
N PHE A 50 4.60 10.12 5.92
CA PHE A 50 3.69 9.60 4.89
C PHE A 50 2.19 9.60 5.24
N TRP A 51 1.82 9.52 6.54
CA TRP A 51 0.41 9.50 6.97
C TRP A 51 -0.15 10.85 7.43
N GLN A 52 0.67 11.91 7.56
CA GLN A 52 0.20 13.19 8.13
C GLN A 52 0.07 14.33 7.12
N LYS A 53 0.73 14.24 5.95
CA LYS A 53 0.61 15.12 4.77
C LYS A 53 1.66 14.64 3.79
N ALA A 54 1.32 13.67 2.94
CA ALA A 54 2.27 13.19 1.94
C ALA A 54 2.72 14.38 1.08
N VAL A 55 4.03 14.65 1.05
CA VAL A 55 4.64 15.69 0.21
C VAL A 55 4.81 15.17 -1.23
N PHE A 56 3.95 14.24 -1.67
CA PHE A 56 3.90 13.88 -3.08
C PHE A 56 3.46 15.10 -3.87
N THR A 57 4.07 15.30 -5.02
CA THR A 57 3.73 16.36 -5.95
C THR A 57 3.55 15.78 -7.36
N GLY A 58 2.85 16.52 -8.22
CA GLY A 58 2.60 16.14 -9.60
C GLY A 58 1.97 14.74 -9.74
N ALA A 59 2.43 13.98 -10.74
CA ALA A 59 1.86 12.69 -11.12
C ALA A 59 1.89 11.63 -9.99
N ILE A 60 2.87 11.68 -9.08
CA ILE A 60 2.93 10.74 -7.95
C ILE A 60 1.80 11.02 -6.97
N LYS A 61 1.48 12.30 -6.74
CA LYS A 61 0.36 12.69 -5.86
C LYS A 61 -0.97 12.22 -6.43
N GLU A 62 -1.21 12.44 -7.72
CA GLU A 62 -2.46 12.06 -8.37
C GLU A 62 -2.70 10.54 -8.27
N LYS A 63 -1.65 9.74 -8.51
CA LYS A 63 -1.72 8.28 -8.35
C LYS A 63 -1.93 7.86 -6.90
N TYR A 64 -1.24 8.49 -5.95
CA TYR A 64 -1.42 8.23 -4.53
C TYR A 64 -2.85 8.54 -4.05
N ASP A 65 -3.39 9.69 -4.44
CA ASP A 65 -4.75 10.09 -4.09
C ASP A 65 -5.78 9.13 -4.70
N SER A 66 -5.55 8.67 -5.94
CA SER A 66 -6.40 7.69 -6.61
C SER A 66 -6.43 6.35 -5.86
N VAL A 67 -5.25 5.80 -5.51
CA VAL A 67 -5.14 4.57 -4.71
C VAL A 67 -5.86 4.74 -3.37
N ASN A 68 -5.62 5.85 -2.67
CA ASN A 68 -6.23 6.09 -1.37
C ASN A 68 -7.74 6.20 -1.44
N SER A 69 -8.27 6.94 -2.41
CA SER A 69 -9.71 7.10 -2.61
C SER A 69 -10.37 5.75 -2.85
N GLN A 70 -9.80 4.93 -3.73
CA GLN A 70 -10.34 3.60 -4.07
C GLN A 70 -10.24 2.61 -2.90
N ALA A 71 -9.11 2.59 -2.19
CA ALA A 71 -8.96 1.78 -0.99
C ALA A 71 -9.94 2.20 0.11
N ASP A 72 -10.14 3.51 0.31
CA ASP A 72 -11.10 4.05 1.28
C ASP A 72 -12.54 3.70 0.94
N GLU A 73 -12.91 3.81 -0.34
CA GLU A 73 -14.23 3.42 -0.81
C GLU A 73 -14.47 1.92 -0.63
N LEU A 74 -13.47 1.09 -0.93
CA LEU A 74 -13.55 -0.36 -0.70
C LEU A 74 -13.75 -0.65 0.80
N VAL A 75 -12.96 -0.04 1.68
CA VAL A 75 -13.11 -0.24 3.14
C VAL A 75 -14.52 0.13 3.63
N LYS A 76 -15.10 1.21 3.11
CA LYS A 76 -16.46 1.67 3.49
C LYS A 76 -17.56 0.76 2.97
N SER A 77 -17.40 0.24 1.75
CA SER A 77 -18.37 -0.65 1.10
C SER A 77 -18.22 -2.12 1.51
N LEU A 78 -17.15 -2.49 2.23
CA LEU A 78 -16.85 -3.87 2.60
C LEU A 78 -18.04 -4.61 3.20
N LYS A 79 -18.84 -3.98 4.07
CA LYS A 79 -19.99 -4.63 4.72
C LYS A 79 -21.05 -5.14 3.73
N ASP A 80 -21.20 -4.49 2.58
CA ASP A 80 -22.31 -4.70 1.65
C ASP A 80 -21.90 -5.53 0.41
N ILE A 81 -20.62 -5.88 0.27
CA ILE A 81 -20.09 -6.64 -0.87
C ILE A 81 -19.79 -8.10 -0.50
N ASP A 82 -19.74 -8.95 -1.52
CA ASP A 82 -19.26 -10.33 -1.45
C ASP A 82 -17.76 -10.44 -1.77
N GLU A 83 -17.22 -11.64 -1.60
CA GLU A 83 -15.79 -11.91 -1.80
C GLU A 83 -15.38 -11.74 -3.27
N SER A 84 -16.26 -12.08 -4.22
CA SER A 84 -15.98 -11.90 -5.66
C SER A 84 -15.79 -10.42 -5.99
N THR A 85 -16.73 -9.58 -5.56
CA THR A 85 -16.68 -8.13 -5.76
C THR A 85 -15.48 -7.50 -5.05
N PHE A 86 -15.14 -8.00 -3.85
CA PHE A 86 -13.93 -7.59 -3.15
C PHE A 86 -12.69 -7.88 -3.99
N ASN A 87 -12.53 -9.12 -4.49
CA ASN A 87 -11.38 -9.52 -5.28
C ASN A 87 -11.23 -8.68 -6.56
N ASP A 88 -12.34 -8.38 -7.24
CA ASP A 88 -12.29 -7.55 -8.44
C ASP A 88 -11.90 -6.10 -8.12
N ARG A 89 -12.40 -5.52 -7.02
CA ARG A 89 -11.97 -4.19 -6.55
C ARG A 89 -10.50 -4.19 -6.12
N VAL A 90 -10.00 -5.25 -5.48
CA VAL A 90 -8.59 -5.39 -5.11
C VAL A 90 -7.69 -5.46 -6.34
N LYS A 91 -8.11 -6.09 -7.45
CA LYS A 91 -7.36 -6.08 -8.72
C LYS A 91 -7.27 -4.67 -9.31
N ILE A 92 -8.35 -3.89 -9.25
CA ILE A 92 -8.36 -2.49 -9.70
C ILE A 92 -7.36 -1.67 -8.87
N ILE A 93 -7.43 -1.77 -7.54
CA ILE A 93 -6.50 -1.10 -6.63
C ILE A 93 -5.07 -1.57 -6.88
N SER A 94 -4.86 -2.86 -7.13
CA SER A 94 -3.55 -3.44 -7.48
C SER A 94 -2.95 -2.79 -8.72
N SER A 95 -3.74 -2.57 -9.78
CA SER A 95 -3.26 -1.88 -10.98
C SER A 95 -2.86 -0.43 -10.67
N LEU A 96 -3.68 0.30 -9.92
CA LEU A 96 -3.40 1.70 -9.54
C LEU A 96 -2.16 1.80 -8.64
N LEU A 97 -2.00 0.84 -7.73
CA LEU A 97 -0.86 0.75 -6.82
C LEU A 97 0.42 0.44 -7.59
N ASN A 98 0.36 -0.45 -8.57
CA ASN A 98 1.51 -0.73 -9.43
C ASN A 98 1.98 0.50 -10.19
N ASP A 99 1.04 1.23 -10.77
CA ASP A 99 1.25 2.49 -11.46
C ASP A 99 1.93 3.55 -10.57
N LEU A 100 1.50 3.64 -9.30
CA LEU A 100 2.13 4.49 -8.30
C LEU A 100 3.57 4.05 -8.04
N MET A 101 3.78 2.76 -7.77
CA MET A 101 5.10 2.21 -7.49
C MET A 101 6.07 2.42 -8.65
N ILE A 102 5.64 2.21 -9.90
CA ILE A 102 6.46 2.48 -11.10
C ILE A 102 6.90 3.95 -11.14
N LYS A 103 5.99 4.90 -10.92
CA LYS A 103 6.34 6.33 -10.93
C LYS A 103 7.29 6.71 -9.80
N MET A 104 7.16 6.06 -8.64
CA MET A 104 8.10 6.24 -7.54
C MET A 104 9.47 5.67 -7.87
N GLU A 105 9.52 4.47 -8.47
CA GLU A 105 10.75 3.82 -8.89
C GLU A 105 11.50 4.61 -9.95
N GLU A 106 10.80 5.11 -10.97
CA GLU A 106 11.35 6.04 -11.97
C GLU A 106 11.93 7.29 -11.30
N ASN A 107 11.20 7.89 -10.34
CA ASN A 107 11.67 9.06 -9.62
C ASN A 107 12.89 8.75 -8.74
N LEU A 108 12.97 7.56 -8.17
CA LEU A 108 14.02 7.13 -7.26
C LEU A 108 15.22 6.49 -7.97
N GLY A 109 15.09 6.14 -9.25
CA GLY A 109 16.11 5.40 -10.00
C GLY A 109 16.25 3.96 -9.52
N ILE A 110 15.13 3.29 -9.27
CA ILE A 110 15.06 1.93 -8.72
C ILE A 110 14.62 0.94 -9.78
N ASP A 111 15.33 -0.18 -9.86
CA ASP A 111 14.89 -1.35 -10.59
C ASP A 111 14.38 -2.38 -9.58
N ARG A 112 13.05 -2.57 -9.50
CA ARG A 112 12.43 -3.48 -8.53
C ARG A 112 12.88 -4.94 -8.67
N SER A 113 13.42 -5.35 -9.82
CA SER A 113 13.93 -6.71 -10.02
C SER A 113 15.32 -6.93 -9.38
N ILE A 114 16.05 -5.83 -9.13
CA ILE A 114 17.43 -5.84 -8.61
C ILE A 114 17.46 -5.27 -7.19
N ASP A 115 16.81 -4.13 -6.97
CA ASP A 115 16.89 -3.32 -5.75
C ASP A 115 15.88 -3.73 -4.67
N ARG A 116 15.11 -4.80 -4.86
CA ARG A 116 14.02 -5.20 -3.95
C ARG A 116 14.42 -5.17 -2.48
N ASN A 117 15.48 -5.89 -2.12
CA ASN A 117 15.95 -5.99 -0.73
C ASN A 117 16.44 -4.64 -0.18
N LYS A 118 17.05 -3.81 -1.04
CA LYS A 118 17.50 -2.47 -0.67
C LYS A 118 16.30 -1.56 -0.38
N VAL A 119 15.24 -1.63 -1.18
CA VAL A 119 13.99 -0.88 -0.96
C VAL A 119 13.36 -1.27 0.36
N GLU A 120 13.20 -2.57 0.59
CA GLU A 120 12.63 -3.10 1.84
C GLU A 120 13.45 -2.66 3.07
N GLY A 121 14.77 -2.48 2.92
CA GLY A 121 15.65 -1.94 3.96
C GLY A 121 15.39 -0.48 4.36
N PHE A 122 14.63 0.30 3.59
CA PHE A 122 14.20 1.65 3.98
C PHE A 122 12.96 1.66 4.88
N LEU A 123 12.32 0.51 5.10
CA LEU A 123 11.20 0.40 6.02
C LEU A 123 11.67 0.74 7.45
N ASP A 124 11.12 1.81 8.01
CA ASP A 124 11.46 2.23 9.37
C ASP A 124 10.71 1.39 10.42
N ALA A 125 11.21 1.42 11.66
CA ALA A 125 10.65 0.65 12.76
C ALA A 125 9.18 1.00 13.06
N ASN A 126 8.77 2.25 12.82
CA ASN A 126 7.41 2.70 13.09
C ASN A 126 6.43 2.12 12.04
N MET A 127 6.78 2.12 10.76
CA MET A 127 5.98 1.50 9.70
C MET A 127 5.98 -0.01 9.83
N SER A 128 7.11 -0.61 10.19
CA SER A 128 7.17 -2.05 10.49
C SER A 128 6.23 -2.41 11.64
N ALA A 129 6.24 -1.64 12.74
CA ALA A 129 5.30 -1.82 13.84
C ALA A 129 3.84 -1.64 13.41
N LEU A 130 3.53 -0.60 12.63
CA LEU A 130 2.18 -0.37 12.13
C LEU A 130 1.66 -1.53 11.27
N ILE A 131 2.49 -2.05 10.35
CA ILE A 131 2.16 -3.21 9.52
C ILE A 131 1.89 -4.42 10.40
N ARG A 132 2.80 -4.69 11.34
CA ARG A 132 2.71 -5.80 12.29
C ARG A 132 1.42 -5.74 13.11
N ASP A 133 1.16 -4.61 13.74
CA ASP A 133 0.02 -4.39 14.63
C ASP A 133 -1.30 -4.41 13.85
N SER A 134 -1.30 -3.98 12.58
CA SER A 134 -2.48 -3.99 11.72
C SER A 134 -2.81 -5.39 11.17
N LEU A 135 -1.80 -6.18 10.82
CA LEU A 135 -1.97 -7.48 10.16
C LEU A 135 -1.90 -8.68 11.11
N GLY A 136 -1.49 -8.48 12.36
CA GLY A 136 -1.36 -9.55 13.35
C GLY A 136 -0.25 -10.55 13.03
N THR A 137 0.73 -10.18 12.21
CA THR A 137 1.90 -11.00 11.90
C THR A 137 2.86 -10.91 13.09
N VAL A 138 3.09 -12.01 13.81
CA VAL A 138 4.16 -12.12 14.82
C VAL A 138 5.45 -12.53 14.15
#